data_AF-A0A1G1EV66-F1
#
_entry.id   AF-A0A1G1EV66-F1
#
_cell.length_a   1.000
_cell.length_b   1.000
_cell.length_c   1.000
_cell.angle_alpha   90.00
_cell.angle_beta   90.00
_cell.angle_gamma   90.00
#
_symmetry.space_group_name_H-M   'P 1'
#
loop_
_entity.id
_entity.type
_entity.pdbx_description
1 polymer ?
#
loop_
_entity_poly.entity_id
_entity_poly.type
_entity_poly.pdbx_seq_one_letter_code
_entity_poly.pdbx_strand_id
1 'polypeptide(L)'
;MEIFFTKMHGLGNDFILIDCIEQPEVCNLDFEEMSKIMCDRRFGIGADQILLLSRSNKADFKMKIFNADGGEVEMCGNGIRCLVKYLWDRGISTKDAIAIETLAGIIKPERAGEMVRVDMGQPILEAEKIPVNLPPLTKGGQGGVIDYPLKIKDREFKITCVSMGNPHAVIFLNESISDFPVSEYGAAIEYHPLFPKRTNVEFVNVQGKTEVSMRVWERGSGETLACGTGASAAAVASMLKGLTGREIIMHLKGGDLEIEWAQNNHVYMTGPAVEVFEGKFTTSSDRKKAGRRYARHKENIPLEFVKKGDPYHTYNCVSRDVSESGIGIISDYEFETGQIITFKDRAAALVRKSAIVIWNKKVDNKYRIGLMFI
;
A
#
# COMPACT_ATOMS: atom_id res chain seq x y z
N MET A 1 -19.83 -16.10 10.85
CA MET A 1 -20.78 -15.14 10.25
C MET A 1 -20.52 -15.07 8.76
N GLU A 2 -21.52 -14.73 7.95
CA GLU A 2 -21.33 -14.52 6.51
C GLU A 2 -21.29 -13.01 6.25
N ILE A 3 -20.36 -12.56 5.39
CA ILE A 3 -20.21 -11.17 5.00
C ILE A 3 -20.34 -11.10 3.48
N PHE A 4 -21.40 -10.50 2.98
CA PHE A 4 -21.52 -10.21 1.55
C PHE A 4 -20.71 -8.97 1.19
N PHE A 5 -20.03 -9.02 0.04
CA PHE A 5 -19.18 -7.95 -0.43
C PHE A 5 -19.23 -7.82 -1.95
N THR A 6 -18.84 -6.64 -2.43
CA THR A 6 -18.65 -6.33 -3.85
C THR A 6 -17.19 -5.94 -4.06
N LYS A 7 -16.50 -6.63 -4.97
CA LYS A 7 -15.13 -6.29 -5.37
C LYS A 7 -15.19 -5.22 -6.44
N MET A 8 -14.48 -4.12 -6.22
CA MET A 8 -14.42 -3.00 -7.15
C MET A 8 -12.99 -2.52 -7.36
N HIS A 9 -12.73 -1.73 -8.40
CA HIS A 9 -11.49 -0.99 -8.52
C HIS A 9 -11.68 0.38 -9.18
N GLY A 10 -10.80 1.32 -8.83
CA GLY A 10 -10.60 2.57 -9.55
C GLY A 10 -9.20 2.57 -10.16
N LEU A 11 -9.09 2.37 -11.47
CA LEU A 11 -7.81 2.30 -12.19
C LEU A 11 -6.79 1.31 -11.58
N GLY A 12 -7.26 0.10 -11.27
CA GLY A 12 -6.42 -0.97 -10.70
C GLY A 12 -6.21 -0.92 -9.18
N ASN A 13 -6.44 0.22 -8.52
CA ASN A 13 -6.52 0.26 -7.06
C ASN A 13 -7.83 -0.40 -6.62
N ASP A 14 -7.73 -1.56 -5.97
CA ASP A 14 -8.84 -2.51 -5.79
C ASP A 14 -9.35 -2.61 -4.34
N PHE A 15 -10.66 -2.76 -4.22
CA PHE A 15 -11.41 -2.60 -2.97
C PHE A 15 -12.37 -3.75 -2.73
N ILE A 16 -12.52 -4.12 -1.46
CA ILE A 16 -13.64 -4.92 -0.97
C ILE A 16 -14.65 -3.95 -0.37
N LEU A 17 -15.77 -3.71 -1.04
CA LEU A 17 -16.86 -2.89 -0.54
C LEU A 17 -17.85 -3.77 0.24
N ILE A 18 -18.15 -3.37 1.47
CA ILE A 18 -19.13 -4.02 2.34
C ILE A 18 -20.23 -3.02 2.65
N ASP A 19 -21.45 -3.36 2.26
CA ASP A 19 -22.63 -2.57 2.58
C ASP A 19 -23.15 -2.95 3.98
N CYS A 20 -22.82 -2.10 4.96
CA CYS A 20 -23.30 -2.23 6.32
C CYS A 20 -24.69 -1.61 6.55
N ILE A 21 -25.34 -1.06 5.52
CA ILE A 21 -26.75 -0.67 5.59
C ILE A 21 -27.61 -1.93 5.52
N GLU A 22 -27.29 -2.83 4.60
CA GLU A 22 -27.97 -4.13 4.44
C GLU A 22 -27.52 -5.18 5.47
N GLN A 23 -26.30 -5.05 6.01
CA GLN A 23 -25.73 -5.97 7.00
C GLN A 23 -25.16 -5.21 8.23
N PRO A 24 -26.00 -4.57 9.05
CA PRO A 24 -25.55 -3.65 10.11
C PRO A 24 -24.69 -4.31 11.19
N GLU A 25 -24.87 -5.60 11.45
CA GLU A 25 -24.06 -6.37 12.38
C GLU A 25 -22.59 -6.47 11.95
N VAL A 26 -22.31 -6.42 10.65
CA VAL A 26 -20.95 -6.49 10.11
C VAL A 26 -20.15 -5.23 10.47
N CYS A 27 -20.80 -4.07 10.59
CA CYS A 27 -20.14 -2.80 10.90
C CYS A 27 -19.39 -2.79 12.24
N ASN A 28 -19.76 -3.69 13.16
CA ASN A 28 -19.19 -3.77 14.51
C ASN A 28 -18.03 -4.77 14.61
N LEU A 29 -17.62 -5.39 13.51
CA LEU A 29 -16.44 -6.25 13.49
C LEU A 29 -15.14 -5.45 13.68
N ASP A 30 -14.12 -6.16 14.13
CA ASP A 30 -12.74 -5.67 14.16
C ASP A 30 -12.16 -5.63 12.74
N PHE A 31 -12.34 -4.50 12.06
CA PHE A 31 -11.84 -4.31 10.70
C PHE A 31 -10.34 -4.13 10.60
N GLU A 32 -9.64 -3.87 11.71
CA GLU A 32 -8.18 -3.86 11.69
C GLU A 32 -7.66 -5.29 11.39
N GLU A 33 -8.18 -6.29 12.11
CA GLU A 33 -7.80 -7.69 11.90
C GLU A 33 -8.45 -8.29 10.65
N MET A 34 -9.73 -7.97 10.39
CA MET A 34 -10.43 -8.49 9.22
C MET A 34 -9.78 -8.02 7.91
N SER A 35 -9.25 -6.80 7.85
CA SER A 35 -8.56 -6.31 6.65
C SER A 35 -7.31 -7.13 6.33
N LYS A 36 -6.50 -7.47 7.34
CA LYS A 36 -5.32 -8.34 7.18
C LYS A 36 -5.68 -9.71 6.60
N ILE A 37 -6.86 -10.23 6.97
CA ILE A 37 -7.34 -11.55 6.51
C ILE A 37 -7.97 -11.48 5.12
N MET A 38 -8.86 -10.51 4.90
CA MET A 38 -9.65 -10.41 3.67
C MET A 38 -8.83 -9.85 2.51
N CYS A 39 -7.92 -8.91 2.77
CA CYS A 39 -7.07 -8.30 1.75
C CYS A 39 -5.87 -9.15 1.35
N ASP A 40 -5.54 -10.23 2.09
CA ASP A 40 -4.48 -11.15 1.66
C ASP A 40 -4.81 -11.74 0.28
N ARG A 41 -3.95 -11.48 -0.70
CA ARG A 41 -4.18 -11.86 -2.10
C ARG A 41 -4.09 -13.37 -2.38
N ARG A 42 -3.59 -14.17 -1.43
CA ARG A 42 -3.41 -15.64 -1.58
C ARG A 42 -4.40 -16.45 -0.75
N PHE A 43 -4.70 -15.98 0.46
CA PHE A 43 -5.50 -16.67 1.46
C PHE A 43 -6.83 -15.96 1.79
N GLY A 44 -6.99 -14.73 1.31
CA GLY A 44 -8.20 -13.92 1.41
C GLY A 44 -8.89 -13.75 0.06
N ILE A 45 -9.65 -12.67 -0.05
CA ILE A 45 -10.25 -12.20 -1.30
C ILE A 45 -9.18 -11.49 -2.16
N GLY A 46 -8.24 -10.83 -1.50
CA GLY A 46 -7.23 -9.97 -2.12
C GLY A 46 -7.78 -8.59 -2.44
N ALA A 47 -7.18 -7.54 -1.90
CA ALA A 47 -7.46 -6.15 -2.23
C ALA A 47 -6.39 -5.23 -1.65
N ASP A 48 -6.33 -3.99 -2.10
CA ASP A 48 -5.54 -2.95 -1.44
C ASP A 48 -6.25 -2.48 -0.16
N GLN A 49 -7.57 -2.29 -0.21
CA GLN A 49 -8.36 -1.67 0.86
C GLN A 49 -9.76 -2.28 1.03
N ILE A 50 -10.34 -2.16 2.22
CA ILE A 50 -11.76 -2.41 2.50
C ILE A 50 -12.50 -1.07 2.61
N LEU A 51 -13.69 -0.99 1.99
CA LEU A 51 -14.61 0.13 2.11
C LEU A 51 -15.85 -0.32 2.87
N LEU A 52 -16.20 0.36 3.95
CA LEU A 52 -17.45 0.14 4.68
C LEU A 52 -18.43 1.27 4.36
N LEU A 53 -19.57 0.90 3.77
CA LEU A 53 -20.68 1.81 3.54
C LEU A 53 -21.68 1.73 4.70
N SER A 54 -22.05 2.86 5.28
CA SER A 54 -23.02 2.93 6.38
C SER A 54 -23.87 4.20 6.29
N ARG A 55 -24.94 4.29 7.09
CA ARG A 55 -25.73 5.52 7.23
C ARG A 55 -24.94 6.58 8.00
N SER A 56 -25.10 7.84 7.63
CA SER A 56 -24.53 9.00 8.34
C SER A 56 -25.62 9.81 9.03
N ASN A 57 -25.27 10.45 10.16
CA ASN A 57 -26.11 11.46 10.82
C ASN A 57 -25.78 12.89 10.37
N LYS A 58 -24.77 13.07 9.50
CA LYS A 58 -24.22 14.37 9.07
C LYS A 58 -24.19 14.55 7.56
N ALA A 59 -24.28 13.47 6.80
CA ALA A 59 -24.22 13.41 5.35
C ALA A 59 -25.23 12.36 4.83
N ASP A 60 -25.26 12.10 3.52
CA ASP A 60 -26.16 11.10 2.95
C ASP A 60 -25.75 9.67 3.36
N PHE A 61 -24.44 9.41 3.34
CA PHE A 61 -23.82 8.15 3.74
C PHE A 61 -22.50 8.39 4.46
N LYS A 62 -21.94 7.35 5.06
CA LYS A 62 -20.64 7.35 5.71
C LYS A 62 -19.77 6.25 5.13
N MET A 63 -18.51 6.59 4.88
CA MET A 63 -17.48 5.66 4.42
C MET A 63 -16.39 5.52 5.49
N LYS A 64 -15.99 4.29 5.78
CA LYS A 64 -14.71 3.98 6.44
C LYS A 64 -13.82 3.19 5.50
N ILE A 65 -12.51 3.38 5.63
CA ILE A 65 -11.51 2.76 4.77
C ILE A 65 -10.45 2.10 5.64
N PHE A 66 -10.14 0.84 5.36
CA PHE A 66 -9.03 0.12 6.01
C PHE A 66 -8.06 -0.38 4.96
N ASN A 67 -6.77 -0.13 5.16
CA ASN A 67 -5.70 -0.71 4.36
C ASN A 67 -5.57 -2.22 4.60
N ALA A 68 -4.91 -2.92 3.68
CA ALA A 68 -4.60 -4.34 3.82
C ALA A 68 -3.80 -4.69 5.10
N ASP A 69 -3.08 -3.74 5.68
CA ASP A 69 -2.38 -3.90 6.96
C ASP A 69 -3.25 -3.63 8.20
N GLY A 70 -4.52 -3.28 8.01
CA GLY A 70 -5.48 -2.95 9.06
C GLY A 70 -5.57 -1.47 9.42
N GLY A 71 -4.67 -0.62 8.94
CA GLY A 71 -4.70 0.81 9.26
C GLY A 71 -5.93 1.51 8.68
N GLU A 72 -6.67 2.27 9.49
CA GLU A 72 -7.77 3.12 9.01
C GLU A 72 -7.20 4.36 8.30
N VAL A 73 -7.76 4.71 7.14
CA VAL A 73 -7.29 5.82 6.30
C VAL A 73 -8.33 6.91 6.23
N GLU A 74 -7.87 8.17 6.21
CA GLU A 74 -8.76 9.32 6.27
C GLU A 74 -9.64 9.47 5.01
N MET A 75 -9.05 9.23 3.84
CA MET A 75 -9.68 9.41 2.52
C MET A 75 -8.93 8.60 1.45
N CYS A 76 -9.66 8.10 0.45
CA CYS A 76 -9.09 7.52 -0.77
C CYS A 76 -9.93 7.96 -1.97
N GLY A 77 -9.32 8.73 -2.88
CA GLY A 77 -10.00 9.27 -4.05
C GLY A 77 -10.52 8.19 -5.02
N ASN A 78 -9.84 7.04 -5.11
CA ASN A 78 -10.33 5.90 -5.90
C ASN A 78 -11.47 5.17 -5.19
N GLY A 79 -11.34 4.97 -3.88
CA GLY A 79 -12.33 4.25 -3.07
C GLY A 79 -13.68 4.98 -3.02
N ILE A 80 -13.66 6.30 -2.88
CA ILE A 80 -14.91 7.07 -2.86
C ILE A 80 -15.65 7.03 -4.21
N ARG A 81 -14.93 6.98 -5.34
CA ARG A 81 -15.54 6.76 -6.66
C ARG A 81 -16.22 5.39 -6.75
N CYS A 82 -15.56 4.33 -6.27
CA CYS A 82 -16.18 3.01 -6.18
C CYS A 82 -17.45 3.02 -5.33
N LEU A 83 -17.41 3.66 -4.16
CA LEU A 83 -18.55 3.69 -3.25
C LEU A 83 -19.76 4.44 -3.81
N VAL A 84 -19.58 5.62 -4.41
CA VAL A 84 -20.73 6.35 -4.98
C VAL A 84 -21.26 5.69 -6.25
N LYS A 85 -20.39 5.07 -7.05
CA LYS A 85 -20.84 4.25 -8.19
C LYS A 85 -21.69 3.08 -7.71
N TYR A 86 -21.27 2.36 -6.66
CA TYR A 86 -22.07 1.31 -6.05
C TYR A 86 -23.46 1.81 -5.63
N LEU A 87 -23.53 2.97 -4.95
CA LEU A 87 -24.80 3.58 -4.53
C LEU A 87 -25.72 3.90 -5.72
N TRP A 88 -25.17 4.40 -6.82
CA TRP A 88 -25.93 4.72 -8.03
C TRP A 88 -26.37 3.48 -8.79
N ASP A 89 -25.46 2.55 -9.04
CA ASP A 89 -25.71 1.33 -9.82
C ASP A 89 -26.77 0.44 -9.14
N ARG A 90 -26.83 0.46 -7.80
CA ARG A 90 -27.84 -0.27 -7.01
C ARG A 90 -29.11 0.53 -6.72
N GLY A 91 -29.20 1.78 -7.18
CA GLY A 91 -30.37 2.63 -6.95
C GLY A 91 -30.60 3.05 -5.49
N ILE A 92 -29.58 2.92 -4.63
CA ILE A 92 -29.63 3.29 -3.20
C ILE A 92 -29.75 4.81 -3.04
N SER A 93 -29.22 5.58 -4.00
CA SER A 93 -29.41 7.02 -4.11
C SER A 93 -29.63 7.44 -5.56
N THR A 94 -30.54 8.38 -5.77
CA THR A 94 -30.81 8.99 -7.08
C THR A 94 -30.20 10.39 -7.23
N LYS A 95 -29.49 10.89 -6.20
CA LYS A 95 -28.85 12.22 -6.24
C LYS A 95 -27.64 12.20 -7.17
N ASP A 96 -27.49 13.24 -7.99
CA ASP A 96 -26.29 13.39 -8.83
C ASP A 96 -25.04 13.76 -8.02
N ALA A 97 -25.20 14.43 -6.88
CA ALA A 97 -24.14 14.69 -5.92
C ALA A 97 -24.48 14.01 -4.58
N ILE A 98 -23.60 13.14 -4.09
CA ILE A 98 -23.82 12.40 -2.84
C ILE A 98 -22.83 12.88 -1.78
N ALA A 99 -23.33 13.36 -0.64
CA ALA A 99 -22.49 13.73 0.48
C ALA A 99 -22.06 12.48 1.26
N ILE A 100 -20.76 12.22 1.33
CA ILE A 100 -20.15 11.11 2.05
C ILE A 100 -19.36 11.64 3.24
N GLU A 101 -19.76 11.25 4.45
CA GLU A 101 -18.96 11.46 5.66
C GLU A 101 -17.72 10.55 5.61
N THR A 102 -16.55 11.14 5.71
CA THR A 102 -15.25 10.46 5.83
C THR A 102 -14.51 10.99 7.05
N LEU A 103 -13.37 10.36 7.39
CA LEU A 103 -12.47 10.87 8.42
C LEU A 103 -11.85 12.23 8.05
N ALA A 104 -11.65 12.51 6.76
CA ALA A 104 -11.19 13.81 6.25
C ALA A 104 -12.31 14.88 6.17
N GLY A 105 -13.53 14.55 6.61
CA GLY A 105 -14.71 15.43 6.51
C GLY A 105 -15.72 14.96 5.46
N ILE A 106 -16.67 15.83 5.09
CA ILE A 106 -17.71 15.49 4.12
C ILE A 106 -17.19 15.79 2.71
N ILE A 107 -17.12 14.75 1.88
CA ILE A 107 -16.78 14.87 0.46
C ILE A 107 -18.06 14.69 -0.36
N LYS A 108 -18.19 15.42 -1.47
CA LYS A 108 -19.38 15.36 -2.34
C LYS A 108 -18.99 14.96 -3.76
N PRO A 109 -18.79 13.67 -4.05
CA PRO A 109 -18.61 13.22 -5.42
C PRO A 109 -19.88 13.45 -6.24
N GLU A 110 -19.69 13.77 -7.51
CA GLU A 110 -20.73 14.12 -8.47
C GLU A 110 -20.71 13.14 -9.65
N ARG A 111 -21.89 12.87 -10.20
CA ARG A 111 -22.04 12.02 -11.39
C ARG A 111 -21.56 12.78 -12.62
N ALA A 112 -20.71 12.13 -13.41
CA ALA A 112 -20.18 12.66 -14.67
C ALA A 112 -20.33 11.60 -15.76
N GLY A 113 -21.54 11.49 -16.33
CA GLY A 113 -21.90 10.36 -17.20
C GLY A 113 -21.78 9.04 -16.43
N GLU A 114 -21.00 8.11 -16.96
CA GLU A 114 -20.68 6.82 -16.32
C GLU A 114 -19.51 6.89 -15.32
N MET A 115 -18.86 8.06 -15.23
CA MET A 115 -17.73 8.32 -14.34
C MET A 115 -18.15 9.10 -13.10
N VAL A 116 -17.21 9.22 -12.16
CA VAL A 116 -17.39 9.97 -10.93
C VAL A 116 -16.42 11.13 -10.92
N ARG A 117 -16.94 12.35 -10.76
CA ARG A 117 -16.17 13.58 -10.53
C ARG A 117 -16.01 13.80 -9.03
N VAL A 118 -14.79 14.09 -8.59
CA VAL A 118 -14.45 14.36 -7.19
C VAL A 118 -13.76 15.72 -7.10
N ASP A 119 -14.24 16.57 -6.20
CA ASP A 119 -13.53 17.79 -5.81
C ASP A 119 -12.34 17.42 -4.91
N MET A 120 -11.12 17.61 -5.44
CA MET A 120 -9.85 17.31 -4.77
C MET A 120 -9.38 18.50 -3.92
N GLY A 121 -10.16 19.58 -3.85
CA GLY A 121 -9.82 20.81 -3.15
C GLY A 121 -8.87 21.70 -3.93
N GLN A 122 -8.28 22.67 -3.24
CA GLN A 122 -7.38 23.65 -3.82
C GLN A 122 -5.91 23.20 -3.69
N PRO A 123 -5.07 23.40 -4.71
CA PRO A 123 -3.66 23.08 -4.63
C PRO A 123 -2.95 24.08 -3.71
N ILE A 124 -2.03 23.56 -2.90
CA ILE A 124 -1.13 24.35 -2.07
C ILE A 124 0.22 24.44 -2.79
N LEU A 125 0.65 25.67 -3.07
CA LEU A 125 1.87 25.95 -3.85
C LEU A 125 3.03 26.48 -2.99
N GLU A 126 2.72 27.02 -1.81
CA GLU A 126 3.71 27.61 -0.91
C GLU A 126 4.64 26.53 -0.32
N ALA A 127 5.95 26.68 -0.51
CA ALA A 127 6.97 25.71 -0.11
C ALA A 127 6.87 25.30 1.37
N GLU A 128 6.61 26.26 2.26
CA GLU A 128 6.48 26.05 3.71
C GLU A 128 5.28 25.16 4.06
N LYS A 129 4.19 25.22 3.27
CA LYS A 129 2.99 24.41 3.47
C LYS A 129 3.05 23.05 2.76
N ILE A 130 3.97 22.86 1.80
CA ILE A 130 4.26 21.57 1.12
C ILE A 130 5.30 20.72 1.92
N PRO A 131 5.58 21.09 3.17
CA PRO A 131 6.87 20.90 3.86
C PRO A 131 8.10 20.59 2.97
N VAL A 132 8.57 21.57 2.21
CA VAL A 132 9.86 21.47 1.48
C VAL A 132 10.91 22.31 2.20
N ASN A 133 12.07 21.73 2.52
CA ASN A 133 13.14 22.39 3.25
C ASN A 133 14.00 23.27 2.32
N LEU A 134 13.43 24.37 1.85
CA LEU A 134 14.12 25.38 1.04
C LEU A 134 14.40 26.64 1.86
N PRO A 135 15.53 27.33 1.63
CA PRO A 135 15.66 28.72 2.01
C PRO A 135 14.50 29.52 1.40
N PRO A 136 14.03 30.62 2.03
CA PRO A 136 12.98 31.46 1.47
C PRO A 136 13.34 31.84 0.02
N LEU A 137 12.57 31.34 -0.94
CA LEU A 137 12.77 31.64 -2.35
C LEU A 137 12.65 33.16 -2.51
N THR A 138 13.74 33.81 -2.88
CA THR A 138 13.82 35.28 -2.91
C THR A 138 12.70 35.85 -3.78
N LYS A 139 11.87 36.71 -3.16
CA LYS A 139 10.80 37.52 -3.75
C LYS A 139 11.07 37.81 -5.24
N GLY A 140 10.26 37.24 -6.14
CA GLY A 140 10.43 37.52 -7.57
C GLY A 140 9.64 36.70 -8.59
N GLY A 141 8.84 35.70 -8.21
CA GLY A 141 8.00 34.98 -9.19
C GLY A 141 7.04 33.99 -8.53
N GLN A 142 5.76 34.38 -8.46
CA GLN A 142 4.58 33.55 -8.18
C GLN A 142 4.74 32.29 -7.28
N GLY A 143 5.20 32.48 -6.04
CA GLY A 143 4.62 31.76 -4.88
C GLY A 143 4.79 30.24 -4.74
N GLY A 144 5.66 29.56 -5.51
CA GLY A 144 5.86 28.11 -5.36
C GLY A 144 7.23 27.58 -5.78
N VAL A 145 7.47 26.28 -5.53
CA VAL A 145 8.70 25.58 -5.94
C VAL A 145 8.52 25.11 -7.38
N ILE A 146 9.00 25.88 -8.36
CA ILE A 146 8.88 25.59 -9.79
C ILE A 146 10.27 25.39 -10.39
N ASP A 147 10.47 24.28 -11.11
CA ASP A 147 11.73 23.92 -11.77
C ASP A 147 12.98 23.99 -10.88
N TYR A 148 12.83 23.66 -9.60
CA TYR A 148 13.94 23.65 -8.67
C TYR A 148 14.91 22.51 -9.01
N PRO A 149 16.22 22.79 -9.15
CA PRO A 149 17.19 21.77 -9.49
C PRO A 149 17.43 20.84 -8.29
N LEU A 150 17.28 19.54 -8.52
CA LEU A 150 17.51 18.50 -7.53
C LEU A 150 18.45 17.44 -8.12
N LYS A 151 19.67 17.38 -7.61
CA LYS A 151 20.65 16.36 -7.99
C LYS A 151 20.39 15.06 -7.24
N ILE A 152 20.12 13.99 -7.97
CA ILE A 152 19.89 12.65 -7.45
C ILE A 152 20.77 11.67 -8.21
N LYS A 153 21.69 11.03 -7.49
CA LYS A 153 22.65 10.08 -8.07
C LYS A 153 23.43 10.72 -9.24
N ASP A 154 23.25 10.18 -10.43
CA ASP A 154 23.89 10.54 -11.69
C ASP A 154 23.14 11.61 -12.49
N ARG A 155 21.95 12.03 -12.05
CA ARG A 155 21.07 12.97 -12.78
C ARG A 155 20.73 14.22 -11.98
N GLU A 156 20.44 15.29 -12.71
CA GLU A 156 19.83 16.50 -12.18
C GLU A 156 18.40 16.61 -12.71
N PHE A 157 17.43 16.62 -11.80
CA PHE A 157 16.02 16.80 -12.11
C PHE A 157 15.58 18.24 -11.84
N LYS A 158 14.55 18.69 -12.53
CA LYS A 158 13.82 19.91 -12.19
C LYS A 158 12.49 19.52 -11.57
N ILE A 159 12.37 19.74 -10.27
CA ILE A 159 11.17 19.41 -9.52
C ILE A 159 10.23 20.63 -9.49
N THR A 160 8.94 20.37 -9.63
CA THR A 160 7.87 21.32 -9.30
C THR A 160 7.06 20.73 -8.17
N CYS A 161 6.98 21.42 -7.03
CA CYS A 161 6.29 20.89 -5.86
C CYS A 161 4.88 21.45 -5.74
N VAL A 162 3.93 20.58 -5.47
CA VAL A 162 2.52 20.89 -5.22
C VAL A 162 2.07 20.05 -4.03
N SER A 163 1.11 20.54 -3.25
CA SER A 163 0.40 19.71 -2.28
C SER A 163 -1.09 19.71 -2.56
N MET A 164 -1.69 18.52 -2.53
CA MET A 164 -3.15 18.30 -2.58
C MET A 164 -3.68 17.88 -1.19
N GLY A 165 -3.01 18.33 -0.14
CA GLY A 165 -3.14 17.83 1.25
C GLY A 165 -1.98 16.93 1.67
N ASN A 166 -1.31 16.31 0.70
CA ASN A 166 -0.08 15.54 0.82
C ASN A 166 0.99 16.08 -0.17
N PRO A 167 2.29 15.92 0.13
CA PRO A 167 3.36 16.49 -0.70
C PRO A 167 3.62 15.69 -1.98
N HIS A 168 3.81 16.42 -3.09
CA HIS A 168 4.12 15.90 -4.42
C HIS A 168 5.32 16.63 -5.03
N ALA A 169 6.22 15.87 -5.66
CA ALA A 169 7.38 16.37 -6.39
C ALA A 169 7.28 15.90 -7.86
N VAL A 170 6.87 16.82 -8.73
CA VAL A 170 6.58 16.54 -10.14
C VAL A 170 7.81 16.81 -10.99
N ILE A 171 8.21 15.84 -11.81
CA ILE A 171 9.38 15.86 -12.68
C ILE A 171 8.93 15.64 -14.12
N PHE A 172 9.23 16.61 -14.99
CA PHE A 172 8.96 16.52 -16.41
C PHE A 172 10.15 15.90 -17.13
N LEU A 173 9.93 14.79 -17.82
CA LEU A 173 10.93 14.02 -18.54
C LEU A 173 10.91 14.38 -20.04
N ASN A 174 12.11 14.48 -20.61
CA ASN A 174 12.29 14.58 -22.07
C ASN A 174 12.39 13.20 -22.75
N GLU A 175 12.76 12.17 -21.98
CA GLU A 175 12.79 10.78 -22.42
C GLU A 175 11.44 10.09 -22.20
N SER A 176 11.23 8.95 -22.84
CA SER A 176 10.01 8.16 -22.64
C SER A 176 9.89 7.67 -21.19
N ILE A 177 8.72 7.88 -20.61
CA ILE A 177 8.39 7.43 -19.26
C ILE A 177 8.19 5.92 -19.16
N SER A 178 7.91 5.23 -20.28
CA SER A 178 7.61 3.78 -20.29
C SER A 178 8.74 2.95 -19.68
N ASP A 179 9.99 3.26 -20.02
CA ASP A 179 11.18 2.53 -19.56
C ASP A 179 11.95 3.27 -18.45
N PHE A 180 11.40 4.39 -17.98
CA PHE A 180 12.06 5.19 -16.95
C PHE A 180 12.18 4.40 -15.63
N PRO A 181 13.34 4.42 -14.94
CA PRO A 181 13.56 3.67 -13.70
C PRO A 181 12.93 4.37 -12.49
N VAL A 182 11.59 4.41 -12.45
CA VAL A 182 10.77 5.05 -11.40
C VAL A 182 11.16 4.55 -10.01
N SER A 183 11.31 3.23 -9.83
CA SER A 183 11.69 2.66 -8.53
C SER A 183 13.05 3.12 -8.04
N GLU A 184 13.97 3.43 -8.96
CA GLU A 184 15.31 3.85 -8.61
C GLU A 184 15.33 5.30 -8.13
N TYR A 185 14.78 6.21 -8.93
CA TYR A 185 14.82 7.64 -8.65
C TYR A 185 13.71 8.05 -7.68
N GLY A 186 12.52 7.48 -7.78
CA GLY A 186 11.40 7.73 -6.87
C GLY A 186 11.75 7.41 -5.43
N ALA A 187 12.33 6.22 -5.17
CA ALA A 187 12.79 5.83 -3.84
C ALA A 187 13.87 6.77 -3.29
N ALA A 188 14.79 7.24 -4.13
CA ALA A 188 15.83 8.17 -3.71
C ALA A 188 15.26 9.56 -3.36
N ILE A 189 14.25 10.02 -4.11
CA ILE A 189 13.62 11.33 -3.92
C ILE A 189 12.67 11.32 -2.72
N GLU A 190 11.90 10.25 -2.51
CA GLU A 190 10.96 10.11 -1.38
C GLU A 190 11.66 10.42 -0.04
N TYR A 191 12.87 9.90 0.15
CA TYR A 191 13.65 10.05 1.39
C TYR A 191 14.65 11.21 1.34
N HIS A 192 14.64 12.03 0.29
CA HIS A 192 15.61 13.10 0.15
C HIS A 192 15.44 14.13 1.29
N PRO A 193 16.53 14.64 1.91
CA PRO A 193 16.45 15.60 3.04
C PRO A 193 15.68 16.89 2.75
N LEU A 194 15.47 17.20 1.47
CA LEU A 194 14.62 18.30 1.02
C LEU A 194 13.15 18.10 1.42
N PHE A 195 12.69 16.87 1.61
CA PHE A 195 11.32 16.51 1.96
C PHE A 195 11.27 15.91 3.38
N PRO A 196 11.25 16.73 4.44
CA PRO A 196 11.24 16.25 5.83
C PRO A 196 10.08 15.31 6.18
N LYS A 197 8.93 15.44 5.49
CA LYS A 197 7.78 14.54 5.65
C LYS A 197 7.67 13.49 4.54
N ARG A 198 8.78 13.26 3.83
CA ARG A 198 8.86 12.52 2.56
C ARG A 198 7.92 13.10 1.50
N THR A 199 7.95 12.56 0.28
CA THR A 199 7.07 13.04 -0.80
C THR A 199 6.65 11.92 -1.73
N ASN A 200 5.50 12.07 -2.38
CA ASN A 200 5.20 11.35 -3.61
C ASN A 200 6.00 11.97 -4.75
N VAL A 201 6.33 11.15 -5.76
CA VAL A 201 7.18 11.57 -6.87
C VAL A 201 6.52 11.17 -8.17
N GLU A 202 6.10 12.17 -8.96
CA GLU A 202 5.47 11.97 -10.25
C GLU A 202 6.49 12.25 -11.36
N PHE A 203 6.69 11.26 -12.22
CA PHE A 203 7.41 11.43 -13.47
C PHE A 203 6.39 11.65 -14.57
N VAL A 204 6.63 12.63 -15.46
CA VAL A 204 5.62 13.12 -16.37
C VAL A 204 6.19 13.31 -17.78
N ASN A 205 5.50 12.79 -18.79
CA ASN A 205 5.64 13.23 -20.18
C ASN A 205 4.41 14.02 -20.59
N VAL A 206 4.61 15.16 -21.25
CA VAL A 206 3.52 15.97 -21.80
C VAL A 206 3.46 15.72 -23.31
N GLN A 207 2.35 15.16 -23.79
CA GLN A 207 2.15 14.86 -25.21
C GLN A 207 1.53 16.02 -25.98
N GLY A 208 0.78 16.88 -25.29
CA GLY A 208 0.12 18.03 -25.91
C GLY A 208 -0.51 18.97 -24.88
N LYS A 209 -1.39 19.85 -25.36
CA LYS A 209 -2.08 20.80 -24.47
C LYS A 209 -3.16 20.15 -23.60
N THR A 210 -3.60 18.95 -23.94
CA THR A 210 -4.74 18.26 -23.32
C THR A 210 -4.40 16.85 -22.85
N GLU A 211 -3.19 16.34 -23.10
CA GLU A 211 -2.81 14.96 -22.80
C GLU A 211 -1.44 14.90 -22.12
N VAL A 212 -1.41 14.18 -21.00
CA VAL A 212 -0.23 14.00 -20.16
C VAL A 212 -0.17 12.54 -19.72
N SER A 213 1.01 11.94 -19.69
CA SER A 213 1.23 10.60 -19.12
C SER A 213 2.10 10.69 -17.87
N MET A 214 1.76 9.92 -16.85
CA MET A 214 2.54 9.86 -15.62
C MET A 214 2.75 8.44 -15.08
N ARG A 215 3.86 8.29 -14.36
CA ARG A 215 4.13 7.19 -13.44
C ARG A 215 4.51 7.79 -12.10
N VAL A 216 4.11 7.13 -11.02
CA VAL A 216 4.25 7.66 -9.67
C VAL A 216 4.99 6.68 -8.77
N TRP A 217 5.87 7.22 -7.94
CA TRP A 217 6.35 6.56 -6.74
C TRP A 217 5.64 7.19 -5.54
N GLU A 218 4.75 6.43 -4.91
CA GLU A 218 4.00 6.88 -3.75
C GLU A 218 4.78 6.68 -2.46
N ARG A 219 4.71 7.69 -1.59
CA ARG A 219 5.33 7.70 -0.28
C ARG A 219 4.86 6.51 0.54
N GLY A 220 5.80 5.63 0.92
CA GLY A 220 5.52 4.43 1.71
C GLY A 220 4.92 3.25 0.95
N SER A 221 4.54 3.41 -0.33
CA SER A 221 3.92 2.34 -1.13
C SER A 221 4.80 1.88 -2.29
N GLY A 222 5.68 2.74 -2.80
CA GLY A 222 6.46 2.46 -4.00
C GLY A 222 5.69 2.80 -5.28
N GLU A 223 6.03 2.16 -6.39
CA GLU A 223 5.36 2.44 -7.66
C GLU A 223 3.95 1.81 -7.70
N THR A 224 2.93 2.64 -7.93
CA THR A 224 1.52 2.22 -7.97
C THR A 224 0.91 2.39 -9.37
N LEU A 225 -0.25 1.77 -9.59
CA LEU A 225 -0.96 1.83 -10.88
C LEU A 225 -1.66 3.18 -11.10
N ALA A 226 -2.16 3.78 -10.02
CA ALA A 226 -2.86 5.06 -10.07
C ALA A 226 -2.80 5.78 -8.73
N CYS A 227 -2.60 7.11 -8.79
CA CYS A 227 -2.63 7.99 -7.62
C CYS A 227 -3.45 9.25 -7.97
N GLY A 228 -4.62 9.43 -7.34
CA GLY A 228 -5.52 10.54 -7.67
C GLY A 228 -4.98 11.92 -7.28
N THR A 229 -4.36 12.04 -6.10
CA THR A 229 -3.70 13.27 -5.66
C THR A 229 -2.44 13.54 -6.47
N GLY A 230 -1.68 12.51 -6.85
CA GLY A 230 -0.53 12.62 -7.76
C GLY A 230 -0.92 13.10 -9.15
N ALA A 231 -2.01 12.56 -9.73
CA ALA A 231 -2.55 13.03 -11.01
C ALA A 231 -2.99 14.50 -10.93
N SER A 232 -3.66 14.88 -9.85
CA SER A 232 -4.07 16.26 -9.59
C SER A 232 -2.86 17.20 -9.48
N ALA A 233 -1.83 16.81 -8.72
CA ALA A 233 -0.61 17.58 -8.55
C ALA A 233 0.19 17.72 -9.87
N ALA A 234 0.32 16.65 -10.64
CA ALA A 234 0.99 16.64 -11.93
C ALA A 234 0.26 17.52 -12.97
N ALA A 235 -1.08 17.49 -12.97
CA ALA A 235 -1.90 18.37 -13.80
C ALA A 235 -1.67 19.85 -13.43
N VAL A 236 -1.77 20.18 -12.13
CA VAL A 236 -1.53 21.54 -11.64
C VAL A 236 -0.11 22.01 -11.99
N ALA A 237 0.91 21.19 -11.78
CA ALA A 237 2.29 21.52 -12.16
C ALA A 237 2.43 21.76 -13.68
N SER A 238 1.76 20.96 -14.51
CA SER A 238 1.76 21.13 -15.98
C SER A 238 1.12 22.46 -16.39
N MET A 239 0.02 22.83 -15.73
CA MET A 239 -0.70 24.08 -15.95
C MET A 239 0.09 25.30 -15.46
N LEU A 240 0.71 25.21 -14.29
CA LEU A 240 1.56 26.27 -13.74
C LEU A 240 2.74 26.60 -14.65
N LYS A 241 3.29 25.58 -15.31
CA LYS A 241 4.38 25.74 -16.28
C LYS A 241 3.93 26.17 -17.68
N GLY A 242 2.62 26.36 -17.89
CA GLY A 242 2.06 26.69 -19.21
C GLY A 242 2.20 25.58 -20.25
N LEU A 243 2.50 24.34 -19.81
CA LEU A 243 2.70 23.20 -20.70
C LEU A 243 1.36 22.72 -21.28
N THR A 244 0.29 22.78 -20.48
CA THR A 244 -1.06 22.33 -20.84
C THR A 244 -2.12 23.43 -20.69
N GLY A 245 -3.33 23.16 -21.17
CA GLY A 245 -4.54 23.88 -20.76
C GLY A 245 -5.01 23.47 -19.36
N ARG A 246 -6.14 24.03 -18.92
CA ARG A 246 -6.73 23.83 -17.58
C ARG A 246 -7.53 22.53 -17.42
N GLU A 247 -7.77 21.84 -18.53
CA GLU A 247 -8.44 20.54 -18.60
C GLU A 247 -7.53 19.60 -19.39
N ILE A 248 -7.21 18.44 -18.80
CA ILE A 248 -6.35 17.44 -19.43
C ILE A 248 -6.87 16.03 -19.14
N ILE A 249 -6.49 15.11 -20.03
CA ILE A 249 -6.50 13.67 -19.77
C ILE A 249 -5.11 13.30 -19.24
N MET A 250 -5.10 12.67 -18.07
CA MET A 250 -3.94 12.09 -17.42
C MET A 250 -3.94 10.58 -17.63
N HIS A 251 -2.98 10.07 -18.40
CA HIS A 251 -2.75 8.66 -18.60
C HIS A 251 -1.86 8.09 -17.48
N LEU A 252 -2.43 7.23 -16.64
CA LEU A 252 -1.70 6.48 -15.63
C LEU A 252 -1.51 5.03 -16.09
N LYS A 253 -0.66 4.27 -15.38
CA LYS A 253 -0.52 2.82 -15.61
C LYS A 253 -1.85 2.07 -15.53
N GLY A 254 -2.74 2.49 -14.63
CA GLY A 254 -4.05 1.88 -14.40
C GLY A 254 -5.17 2.38 -15.33
N GLY A 255 -4.90 3.35 -16.20
CA GLY A 255 -5.87 3.99 -17.09
C GLY A 255 -5.97 5.50 -16.88
N ASP A 256 -7.06 6.10 -17.36
CA ASP A 256 -7.14 7.54 -17.55
C ASP A 256 -7.95 8.25 -16.46
N LEU A 257 -7.53 9.46 -16.13
CA LEU A 257 -8.29 10.43 -15.33
C LEU A 257 -8.44 11.73 -16.11
N GLU A 258 -9.61 12.34 -16.08
CA GLU A 258 -9.79 13.72 -16.53
C GLU A 258 -9.54 14.64 -15.34
N ILE A 259 -8.65 15.61 -15.50
CA ILE A 259 -8.30 16.57 -14.46
C ILE A 259 -8.60 17.99 -14.96
N GLU A 260 -9.40 18.73 -14.18
CA GLU A 260 -9.71 20.13 -14.40
C GLU A 260 -9.20 20.96 -13.21
N TRP A 261 -8.36 21.97 -13.45
CA TRP A 261 -8.09 23.01 -12.45
C TRP A 261 -8.96 24.24 -12.74
N ALA A 262 -10.15 24.25 -12.15
CA ALA A 262 -11.20 25.20 -12.45
C ALA A 262 -10.86 26.65 -12.03
N GLN A 263 -11.65 27.61 -12.52
CA GLN A 263 -11.46 29.03 -12.23
C GLN A 263 -11.64 29.38 -10.74
N ASN A 264 -12.39 28.58 -9.99
CA ASN A 264 -12.56 28.71 -8.54
C ASN A 264 -11.35 28.22 -7.74
N ASN A 265 -10.25 27.85 -8.42
CA ASN A 265 -9.01 27.29 -7.87
C ASN A 265 -9.13 25.85 -7.32
N HIS A 266 -10.29 25.20 -7.48
CA HIS A 266 -10.44 23.79 -7.13
C HIS A 266 -9.96 22.88 -8.26
N VAL A 267 -9.39 21.74 -7.88
CA VAL A 267 -9.03 20.67 -8.82
C VAL A 267 -10.12 19.62 -8.78
N TYR A 268 -10.71 19.34 -9.93
CA TYR A 268 -11.68 18.27 -10.09
C TYR A 268 -11.02 17.10 -10.81
N MET A 269 -11.19 15.92 -10.24
CA MET A 269 -10.71 14.66 -10.80
C MET A 269 -11.92 13.80 -11.16
N THR A 270 -12.06 13.50 -12.45
CA THR A 270 -13.08 12.59 -12.95
C THR A 270 -12.41 11.29 -13.39
N GLY A 271 -12.98 10.16 -12.99
CA GLY A 271 -12.46 8.87 -13.38
C GLY A 271 -13.47 7.75 -13.25
N PRO A 272 -13.18 6.59 -13.88
CA PRO A 272 -14.05 5.44 -13.78
C PRO A 272 -13.95 4.77 -12.41
N ALA A 273 -14.97 3.99 -12.11
CA ALA A 273 -14.97 2.95 -11.11
C ALA A 273 -15.62 1.70 -11.73
N VAL A 274 -15.12 0.52 -11.39
CA VAL A 274 -15.54 -0.72 -12.03
C VAL A 274 -15.86 -1.76 -10.97
N GLU A 275 -17.03 -2.37 -11.06
CA GLU A 275 -17.37 -3.57 -10.33
C GLU A 275 -16.76 -4.80 -11.01
N VAL A 276 -16.12 -5.67 -10.24
CA VAL A 276 -15.41 -6.85 -10.76
C VAL A 276 -16.21 -8.13 -10.51
N PHE A 277 -16.59 -8.36 -9.25
CA PHE A 277 -17.39 -9.52 -8.85
C PHE A 277 -18.04 -9.27 -7.49
N GLU A 278 -19.07 -10.04 -7.17
CA GLU A 278 -19.66 -10.10 -5.84
C GLU A 278 -19.32 -11.43 -5.17
N GLY A 279 -19.32 -11.46 -3.85
CA GLY A 279 -19.00 -12.67 -3.12
C GLY A 279 -19.51 -12.68 -1.70
N LYS A 280 -19.31 -13.83 -1.06
CA LYS A 280 -19.64 -14.08 0.33
C LYS A 280 -18.43 -14.61 1.07
N PHE A 281 -18.05 -13.93 2.15
CA PHE A 281 -16.91 -14.29 2.99
C PHE A 281 -17.39 -14.87 4.32
N THR A 282 -17.05 -16.13 4.60
CA THR A 282 -17.41 -16.78 5.86
C THR A 282 -16.32 -16.58 6.91
N THR A 283 -16.65 -15.87 7.98
CA THR A 283 -15.83 -15.80 9.18
C THR A 283 -16.13 -17.00 10.08
N SER A 284 -15.13 -17.87 10.31
CA SER A 284 -15.21 -18.87 11.38
C SER A 284 -14.36 -18.41 12.56
N SER A 285 -14.87 -18.63 13.77
CA SER A 285 -14.12 -18.46 15.02
C SER A 285 -12.85 -19.32 15.09
N ASP A 286 -12.75 -20.34 14.23
CA ASP A 286 -11.68 -21.34 14.21
C ASP A 286 -10.47 -20.97 13.35
N ARG A 287 -10.49 -19.85 12.60
CA ARG A 287 -9.28 -19.41 11.88
C ARG A 287 -8.11 -19.06 12.82
N LYS A 288 -8.36 -18.86 14.12
CA LYS A 288 -7.32 -18.74 15.16
C LYS A 288 -6.44 -20.00 15.34
N LYS A 289 -6.64 -21.09 14.57
CA LYS A 289 -5.82 -22.31 14.62
C LYS A 289 -5.29 -22.82 13.28
N ALA A 290 -5.26 -22.00 12.22
CA ALA A 290 -4.42 -22.32 11.05
C ALA A 290 -2.94 -21.93 11.26
N GLY A 291 -2.58 -21.49 12.47
CA GLY A 291 -1.19 -21.39 12.90
C GLY A 291 -0.60 -22.77 13.16
N ARG A 292 0.22 -23.23 12.21
CA ARG A 292 1.12 -24.41 12.24
C ARG A 292 0.50 -25.71 11.69
N ARG A 293 0.87 -25.99 10.43
CA ARG A 293 0.45 -27.13 9.60
C ARG A 293 1.06 -28.49 10.03
N TYR A 294 1.99 -28.50 10.98
CA TYR A 294 2.73 -29.70 11.36
C TYR A 294 2.41 -30.10 12.80
N ALA A 295 1.94 -31.33 12.99
CA ALA A 295 1.81 -31.96 14.30
C ALA A 295 3.19 -32.03 14.95
N ARG A 296 3.32 -31.51 16.17
CA ARG A 296 4.56 -31.50 16.92
C ARG A 296 4.56 -32.66 17.88
N HIS A 297 5.58 -33.49 17.82
CA HIS A 297 5.85 -34.51 18.83
C HIS A 297 6.89 -33.97 19.81
N LYS A 298 6.58 -34.02 21.11
CA LYS A 298 7.53 -33.69 22.18
C LYS A 298 8.34 -34.94 22.48
N GLU A 299 9.52 -35.04 21.91
CA GLU A 299 10.49 -36.09 22.24
C GLU A 299 11.80 -35.45 22.67
N ASN A 300 12.36 -35.91 23.80
CA ASN A 300 13.72 -35.57 24.17
C ASN A 300 14.67 -36.37 23.29
N ILE A 301 15.01 -35.82 22.13
CA ILE A 301 15.98 -36.45 21.24
C ILE A 301 17.38 -35.96 21.65
N PRO A 302 18.26 -36.84 22.15
CA PRO A 302 19.68 -36.52 22.25
C PRO A 302 20.22 -36.43 20.83
N LEU A 303 20.69 -35.24 20.45
CA LEU A 303 21.28 -35.03 19.15
C LEU A 303 22.77 -34.86 19.34
N GLU A 304 23.54 -35.67 18.63
CA GLU A 304 24.98 -35.52 18.50
C GLU A 304 25.28 -34.87 17.14
N PHE A 305 26.09 -33.82 17.11
CA PHE A 305 26.47 -33.14 15.88
C PHE A 305 27.97 -32.92 15.78
N VAL A 306 28.45 -32.84 14.54
CA VAL A 306 29.82 -32.44 14.16
C VAL A 306 29.80 -31.09 13.44
N LYS A 307 30.67 -30.15 13.83
CA LYS A 307 30.89 -28.90 13.07
C LYS A 307 31.79 -29.22 11.87
N LYS A 308 31.50 -28.65 10.70
CA LYS A 308 32.39 -28.74 9.53
C LYS A 308 33.73 -28.09 9.89
N GLY A 309 34.78 -28.90 10.05
CA GLY A 309 36.10 -28.47 10.52
C GLY A 309 36.48 -28.97 11.93
N ASP A 310 35.54 -29.56 12.68
CA ASP A 310 35.79 -30.15 14.00
C ASP A 310 35.00 -31.48 14.17
N PRO A 311 35.52 -32.60 13.64
CA PRO A 311 34.86 -33.91 13.66
C PRO A 311 34.90 -34.63 15.01
N TYR A 312 35.66 -34.10 15.97
CA TYR A 312 35.93 -34.77 17.24
C TYR A 312 35.02 -34.28 18.37
N HIS A 313 34.36 -33.13 18.21
CA HIS A 313 33.42 -32.63 19.20
C HIS A 313 32.00 -33.16 18.96
N THR A 314 31.38 -33.64 20.03
CA THR A 314 29.98 -34.04 20.07
C THR A 314 29.24 -33.08 20.99
N TYR A 315 28.23 -32.39 20.47
CA TYR A 315 27.34 -31.54 21.25
C TYR A 315 26.09 -32.31 21.62
N ASN A 316 25.72 -32.38 22.91
CA ASN A 316 24.47 -32.97 23.35
C ASN A 316 23.38 -31.89 23.41
N CYS A 317 22.37 -32.01 22.56
CA CYS A 317 21.22 -31.09 22.54
C CYS A 317 19.92 -31.83 22.84
N VAL A 318 18.92 -31.10 23.34
CA VAL A 318 17.58 -31.63 23.56
C VAL A 318 16.62 -30.93 22.60
N SER A 319 15.99 -31.68 21.72
CA SER A 319 14.80 -31.19 21.01
C SER A 319 13.58 -31.28 21.91
N ARG A 320 12.62 -30.37 21.72
CA ARG A 320 11.27 -30.50 22.25
C ARG A 320 10.21 -30.37 21.17
N ASP A 321 10.64 -30.26 19.91
CA ASP A 321 9.80 -29.82 18.80
C ASP A 321 10.39 -30.27 17.45
N VAL A 322 9.81 -31.33 16.87
CA VAL A 322 10.19 -31.88 15.56
C VAL A 322 9.01 -31.76 14.59
N SER A 323 9.29 -31.38 13.35
CA SER A 323 8.36 -31.33 12.22
C SER A 323 8.99 -31.97 10.97
N GLU A 324 8.25 -32.19 9.88
CA GLU A 324 8.83 -32.73 8.63
C GLU A 324 9.91 -31.84 8.00
N SER A 325 9.80 -30.52 8.19
CA SER A 325 10.68 -29.52 7.57
C SER A 325 11.89 -29.14 8.43
N GLY A 326 11.86 -29.44 9.73
CA GLY A 326 12.91 -28.99 10.65
C GLY A 326 12.66 -29.32 12.11
N ILE A 327 13.60 -28.92 12.95
CA ILE A 327 13.66 -29.24 14.37
C ILE A 327 14.12 -28.03 15.18
N GLY A 328 13.48 -27.80 16.32
CA GLY A 328 13.88 -26.79 17.30
C GLY A 328 14.66 -27.44 18.44
N ILE A 329 15.88 -26.98 18.70
CA ILE A 329 16.74 -27.55 19.74
C ILE A 329 17.06 -26.53 20.83
N ILE A 330 17.27 -27.05 22.03
CA ILE A 330 17.84 -26.31 23.15
C ILE A 330 19.26 -26.84 23.38
N SER A 331 20.22 -25.93 23.40
CA SER A 331 21.65 -26.24 23.49
C SER A 331 22.32 -25.36 24.55
N ASP A 332 23.35 -25.89 25.21
CA ASP A 332 24.26 -25.10 26.04
C ASP A 332 25.34 -24.36 25.19
N TYR A 333 25.38 -24.66 23.90
CA TYR A 333 26.32 -24.15 22.91
C TYR A 333 25.63 -23.26 21.87
N GLU A 334 26.34 -22.24 21.43
CA GLU A 334 25.91 -21.34 20.35
C GLU A 334 26.21 -21.94 18.98
N PHE A 335 25.32 -21.73 18.01
CA PHE A 335 25.52 -22.09 16.61
C PHE A 335 25.34 -20.87 15.70
N GLU A 336 26.10 -20.82 14.61
CA GLU A 336 26.03 -19.73 13.64
C GLU A 336 24.87 -19.96 12.65
N THR A 337 24.15 -18.90 12.30
CA THR A 337 23.12 -19.00 11.24
C THR A 337 23.79 -19.33 9.90
N GLY A 338 23.25 -20.28 9.15
CA GLY A 338 23.85 -20.83 7.94
C GLY A 338 24.79 -22.02 8.17
N GLN A 339 25.12 -22.35 9.42
CA GLN A 339 25.93 -23.52 9.75
C GLN A 339 25.18 -24.82 9.42
N ILE A 340 25.85 -25.74 8.73
CA ILE A 340 25.35 -27.09 8.48
C ILE A 340 25.78 -28.01 9.62
N ILE A 341 24.84 -28.80 10.12
CA ILE A 341 25.07 -29.80 11.15
C ILE A 341 24.62 -31.18 10.65
N THR A 342 25.31 -32.23 11.10
CA THR A 342 25.05 -33.62 10.72
C THR A 342 24.75 -34.43 11.97
N PHE A 343 23.63 -35.16 11.97
CA PHE A 343 23.19 -35.97 13.11
C PHE A 343 23.98 -37.28 13.19
N LYS A 344 24.52 -37.63 14.36
CA LYS A 344 25.44 -38.77 14.56
C LYS A 344 24.75 -40.13 14.81
N ASP A 345 23.47 -40.19 15.21
CA ASP A 345 22.79 -41.47 15.47
C ASP A 345 21.32 -41.53 15.01
N ARG A 346 20.90 -42.73 14.58
CA ARG A 346 19.56 -43.06 14.06
C ARG A 346 18.56 -43.18 15.21
N ALA A 347 18.19 -42.07 15.84
CA ALA A 347 16.90 -42.02 16.50
C ALA A 347 15.85 -42.36 15.44
N ALA A 348 15.07 -43.43 15.65
CA ALA A 348 14.14 -44.00 14.65
C ALA A 348 13.13 -42.98 14.05
N ALA A 349 13.02 -41.79 14.63
CA ALA A 349 12.18 -40.68 14.19
C ALA A 349 12.81 -39.73 13.15
N LEU A 350 14.14 -39.73 12.94
CA LEU A 350 14.82 -38.79 12.03
C LEU A 350 15.41 -39.53 10.82
N VAL A 351 14.69 -39.51 9.70
CA VAL A 351 15.13 -40.08 8.41
C VAL A 351 16.26 -39.26 7.76
N ARG A 352 16.41 -37.98 8.14
CA ARG A 352 17.31 -37.02 7.49
C ARG A 352 18.62 -36.86 8.26
N LYS A 353 19.73 -36.78 7.50
CA LYS A 353 21.11 -36.83 8.04
C LYS A 353 21.70 -35.47 8.42
N SER A 354 21.14 -34.37 7.91
CA SER A 354 21.70 -33.03 8.12
C SER A 354 20.62 -31.95 8.21
N ALA A 355 20.99 -30.81 8.81
CA ALA A 355 20.16 -29.61 8.87
C ALA A 355 21.02 -28.35 8.74
N ILE A 356 20.41 -27.25 8.34
CA ILE A 356 21.00 -25.90 8.37
C ILE A 356 20.39 -25.09 9.51
N VAL A 357 21.24 -24.35 10.23
CA VAL A 357 20.80 -23.41 11.26
C VAL A 357 20.15 -22.21 10.59
N ILE A 358 18.86 -21.99 10.83
CA ILE A 358 18.09 -20.90 10.24
C ILE A 358 17.94 -19.69 11.17
N TRP A 359 18.02 -19.92 12.48
CA TRP A 359 18.08 -18.87 13.48
C TRP A 359 18.64 -19.42 14.80
N ASN A 360 19.24 -18.55 15.59
CA ASN A 360 19.70 -18.85 16.94
C ASN A 360 19.39 -17.66 17.86
N LYS A 361 18.85 -17.94 19.05
CA LYS A 361 18.55 -16.93 20.07
C LYS A 361 18.92 -17.46 21.45
N LYS A 362 19.72 -16.68 22.20
CA LYS A 362 19.97 -16.93 23.62
C LYS A 362 18.71 -16.63 24.44
N VAL A 363 18.28 -17.58 25.26
CA VAL A 363 17.15 -17.47 26.18
C VAL A 363 17.58 -18.05 27.52
N ASP A 364 17.62 -17.20 28.54
CA ASP A 364 18.23 -17.51 29.84
C ASP A 364 19.70 -17.95 29.66
N ASN A 365 20.10 -19.06 30.27
CA ASN A 365 21.46 -19.63 30.16
C ASN A 365 21.62 -20.65 29.01
N LYS A 366 20.65 -20.75 28.09
CA LYS A 366 20.68 -21.70 26.97
C LYS A 366 20.42 -21.02 25.62
N TYR A 367 20.77 -21.69 24.55
CA TYR A 367 20.49 -21.28 23.18
C TYR A 367 19.28 -22.05 22.65
N ARG A 368 18.32 -21.32 22.07
CA ARG A 368 17.25 -21.89 21.26
C ARG A 368 17.64 -21.74 19.80
N ILE A 369 17.71 -22.87 19.10
CA ILE A 369 18.18 -22.90 17.71
C ILE A 369 17.10 -23.53 16.85
N GLY A 370 16.80 -22.88 15.72
CA GLY A 370 15.96 -23.43 14.67
C GLY A 370 16.82 -24.09 13.61
N LEU A 371 16.50 -25.34 13.29
CA LEU A 371 17.18 -26.13 12.29
C LEU A 371 16.19 -26.51 11.19
N MET A 372 16.57 -26.30 9.94
CA MET A 372 15.81 -26.75 8.77
C MET A 372 16.50 -27.95 8.16
N PHE A 373 15.78 -29.04 7.95
CA PHE A 373 16.39 -30.23 7.37
C PHE A 373 16.76 -30.00 5.90
N ILE A 374 17.92 -30.54 5.51
CA ILE A 374 18.43 -30.52 4.13
C ILE A 374 18.49 -31.93 3.54
#